data_AF-A0A920UKM1-F1
#
_entry.id   AF-A0A920UKM1-F1
#
_cell.length_a   1.000
_cell.length_b   1.000
_cell.length_c   1.000
_cell.angle_alpha   90.00
_cell.angle_beta   90.00
_cell.angle_gamma   90.00
#
_symmetry.space_group_name_H-M   'P 1'
#
loop_
_entity.id
_entity.type
_entity.pdbx_description
1 polymer ?
#
loop_
_entity_poly.entity_id
_entity_poly.type
_entity_poly.pdbx_seq_one_letter_code
_entity_poly.pdbx_strand_id
1 'polypeptide(L)'
;MQRMGASCDWSRKAFTLDKNPQLAVKTTFVNLYNKKLIYRGERITNWCNRCATVLSDLEVKYKPEKSKLYYIKYYIKDSKQKTFLTIATTRPETLLGDTAVAVNPKDKRYKIILGIKSLSQLLTEK
;
A
#
# COMPACT_ATOMS: atom_id res chain seq x y z
N MET A 1 33.59 22.65 4.55
CA MET A 1 34.14 21.96 5.74
C MET A 1 35.59 22.34 6.02
N GLN A 2 36.51 22.23 5.05
CA GLN A 2 37.91 22.66 5.26
C GLN A 2 38.03 24.13 5.67
N ARG A 3 37.32 25.04 5.00
CA ARG A 3 37.24 26.47 5.40
C ARG A 3 36.59 26.72 6.78
N MET A 4 35.84 25.74 7.30
CA MET A 4 35.24 25.80 8.65
C MET A 4 36.16 25.16 9.71
N GLY A 5 37.37 24.72 9.35
CA GLY A 5 38.33 24.11 10.27
C GLY A 5 38.07 22.63 10.60
N ALA A 6 37.27 21.92 9.81
CA ALA A 6 37.00 20.50 10.07
C ALA A 6 38.26 19.63 9.87
N SER A 7 38.72 18.98 10.95
CA SER A 7 39.92 18.13 11.03
C SER A 7 39.71 16.69 10.56
N CYS A 8 38.93 16.50 9.48
CA CYS A 8 38.70 15.17 8.91
C CYS A 8 39.91 14.70 8.09
N ASP A 9 40.11 13.38 8.00
CA ASP A 9 41.09 12.78 7.08
C ASP A 9 40.58 12.87 5.64
N TRP A 10 40.94 13.95 4.95
CA TRP A 10 40.54 14.21 3.57
C TRP A 10 41.18 13.25 2.56
N SER A 11 42.26 12.56 2.92
CA SER A 11 42.92 11.58 2.03
C SER A 11 42.07 10.33 1.79
N ARG A 12 41.18 10.01 2.75
CA ARG A 12 40.26 8.86 2.70
C ARG A 12 38.82 9.25 2.38
N LYS A 13 38.61 10.45 1.84
CA LYS A 13 37.28 10.89 1.43
C LYS A 13 36.71 9.89 0.40
N ALA A 14 35.55 9.35 0.71
CA ALA A 14 34.82 8.45 -0.18
C ALA A 14 33.44 9.03 -0.49
N PHE A 15 32.99 8.84 -1.72
CA PHE A 15 31.66 9.17 -2.18
C PHE A 15 30.89 7.90 -2.54
N THR A 16 29.57 7.89 -2.35
CA THR A 16 28.75 6.68 -2.54
C THR A 16 28.77 6.15 -3.97
N LEU A 17 29.06 7.00 -4.95
CA LEU A 17 29.25 6.60 -6.35
C LEU A 17 30.70 6.22 -6.71
N ASP A 18 31.64 6.19 -5.75
CA ASP A 18 33.00 5.72 -6.01
C ASP A 18 33.05 4.19 -6.10
N LYS A 19 34.07 3.65 -6.78
CA LYS A 19 34.23 2.20 -7.02
C LYS A 19 34.23 1.36 -5.72
N ASN A 20 34.86 1.86 -4.66
CA ASN A 20 35.01 1.12 -3.40
C ASN A 20 33.66 0.93 -2.68
N PRO A 21 32.89 1.98 -2.33
CA PRO A 21 31.55 1.83 -1.76
C PRO A 21 30.59 1.04 -2.66
N GLN A 22 30.63 1.24 -3.98
CA GLN A 22 29.80 0.46 -4.91
C GLN A 22 30.08 -1.05 -4.80
N LEU A 23 31.35 -1.45 -4.72
CA LEU A 23 31.73 -2.86 -4.56
C LEU A 23 31.25 -3.43 -3.21
N ALA A 24 31.31 -2.62 -2.14
CA ALA A 24 30.81 -3.02 -0.82
C ALA A 24 29.29 -3.29 -0.83
N VAL A 25 28.51 -2.42 -1.49
CA VAL A 25 27.05 -2.59 -1.62
C VAL A 25 26.73 -3.84 -2.43
N LYS A 26 27.38 -4.04 -3.59
CA LYS A 26 27.18 -5.24 -4.44
C LYS A 26 27.49 -6.53 -3.69
N THR A 27 28.63 -6.57 -3.00
CA THR A 27 29.05 -7.73 -2.20
C THR A 27 28.04 -8.03 -1.10
N THR A 28 27.57 -7.00 -0.38
CA THR A 28 26.58 -7.15 0.69
C THR A 28 25.25 -7.67 0.15
N PHE A 29 24.78 -7.13 -0.98
CA PHE A 29 23.54 -7.56 -1.63
C PHE A 29 23.59 -9.05 -2.02
N VAL A 30 24.67 -9.49 -2.69
CA VAL A 30 24.84 -10.90 -3.08
C VAL A 30 24.91 -11.81 -1.85
N ASN A 31 25.61 -11.40 -0.80
CA ASN A 31 25.68 -12.17 0.44
C ASN A 31 24.32 -12.34 1.10
N LEU A 32 23.50 -11.28 1.16
CA LEU A 32 22.15 -11.35 1.73
C LEU A 32 21.19 -12.16 0.86
N TYR A 33 21.34 -12.09 -0.47
CA TYR A 33 20.60 -12.93 -1.41
C TYR A 33 20.94 -14.41 -1.22
N ASN A 34 22.22 -14.77 -1.16
CA ASN A 34 22.67 -16.16 -0.94
C ASN A 34 22.22 -16.71 0.42
N LYS A 35 22.09 -15.84 1.43
CA LYS A 35 21.52 -16.18 2.75
C LYS A 35 19.99 -16.26 2.76
N LYS A 36 19.31 -16.11 1.62
CA LYS A 36 17.85 -16.10 1.46
C LYS A 36 17.14 -15.00 2.27
N LEU A 37 17.84 -13.90 2.59
CA LEU A 37 17.26 -12.74 3.28
C LEU A 37 16.70 -11.70 2.29
N ILE A 38 17.14 -11.75 1.03
CA ILE A 38 16.61 -10.94 -0.06
C ILE A 38 15.93 -11.87 -1.06
N TYR A 39 14.71 -11.53 -1.47
CA TYR A 39 13.96 -12.25 -2.48
C TYR A 39 13.21 -11.27 -3.39
N ARG A 40 12.73 -11.78 -4.53
CA ARG A 40 11.86 -11.05 -5.45
C ARG A 40 10.46 -11.68 -5.39
N GLY A 41 9.45 -10.84 -5.19
CA GLY A 41 8.05 -11.26 -5.16
C GLY A 41 7.13 -10.07 -5.34
N GLU A 42 5.88 -10.35 -5.65
CA GLU A 42 4.83 -9.34 -5.77
C GLU A 42 4.20 -9.11 -4.41
N ARG A 43 4.15 -7.84 -4.01
CA ARG A 43 3.53 -7.40 -2.75
C ARG A 43 2.98 -5.99 -2.92
N ILE A 44 2.05 -5.60 -2.07
CA ILE A 44 1.58 -4.21 -1.99
C ILE A 44 2.76 -3.33 -1.55
N THR A 45 2.96 -2.22 -2.25
CA THR A 45 4.02 -1.25 -2.00
C THR A 45 3.49 0.17 -2.13
N ASN A 46 4.11 1.13 -1.43
CA ASN A 46 3.82 2.54 -1.62
C ASN A 46 4.41 3.00 -2.97
N TRP A 47 3.55 3.46 -3.87
CA TRP A 47 3.95 3.95 -5.19
C TRP A 47 3.77 5.46 -5.28
N CYS A 48 4.81 6.16 -5.71
CA CYS A 48 4.74 7.60 -5.99
C CYS A 48 4.48 7.82 -7.48
N ASN A 49 3.28 8.30 -7.82
CA ASN A 49 2.89 8.59 -9.21
C ASN A 49 3.78 9.66 -9.88
N ARG A 50 4.24 10.67 -9.13
CA ARG A 50 5.08 11.75 -9.63
C ARG A 50 6.49 11.27 -9.98
N CYS A 51 7.08 10.45 -9.11
CA CYS A 51 8.46 9.98 -9.28
C CYS A 51 8.55 8.68 -10.09
N ALA A 52 7.41 8.01 -10.33
CA ALA A 52 7.32 6.69 -10.95
C ALA A 52 8.23 5.64 -10.27
N THR A 53 8.23 5.61 -8.94
CA THR A 53 9.03 4.66 -8.16
C THR A 53 8.34 4.22 -6.88
N VAL A 54 8.82 3.10 -6.32
CA VAL A 54 8.41 2.57 -5.02
C VAL A 54 9.14 3.30 -3.90
N LEU A 55 8.43 3.57 -2.81
CA LEU A 55 8.97 4.19 -1.60
C LEU A 55 8.95 3.21 -0.43
N SER A 56 9.96 3.32 0.45
CA SER A 56 9.95 2.65 1.75
C SER A 56 8.94 3.30 2.68
N ASP A 57 8.42 2.57 3.68
CA ASP A 57 7.47 3.12 4.65
C ASP A 57 8.07 4.31 5.43
N LEU A 58 9.39 4.31 5.65
CA LEU A 58 10.12 5.39 6.31
C LEU A 58 10.17 6.69 5.49
N GLU A 59 9.99 6.62 4.18
CA GLU A 59 9.95 7.78 3.29
C GLU A 59 8.55 8.38 3.16
N VAL A 60 7.52 7.65 3.58
CA VAL A 60 6.12 8.10 3.51
C VAL A 60 5.82 9.03 4.69
N LYS A 61 5.41 10.26 4.38
CA LYS A 61 5.00 11.26 5.36
C LYS A 61 3.49 11.44 5.35
N TYR A 62 2.85 11.08 6.45
CA TYR A 62 1.41 11.25 6.61
C TYR A 62 1.06 12.71 6.90
N LYS A 63 0.08 13.24 6.17
CA LYS A 63 -0.50 14.56 6.40
C LYS A 63 -2.02 14.42 6.44
N PRO A 64 -2.71 14.93 7.48
CA PRO A 64 -4.17 14.97 7.49
C PRO A 64 -4.69 15.85 6.36
N GLU A 65 -5.68 15.35 5.63
CA GLU A 65 -6.36 16.08 4.57
C GLU A 65 -7.88 15.95 4.75
N LYS A 66 -8.63 17.00 4.42
CA LYS A 66 -10.09 16.96 4.47
C LYS A 66 -10.61 16.23 3.23
N SER A 67 -11.15 15.02 3.42
CA SER A 67 -11.84 14.26 2.37
C SER A 67 -13.34 14.17 2.62
N LYS A 68 -14.09 13.79 1.59
CA LYS A 68 -15.51 13.44 1.73
C LYS A 68 -15.64 11.96 2.11
N LEU A 69 -16.62 11.65 2.95
CA LEU A 69 -17.00 10.27 3.25
C LEU A 69 -18.26 9.92 2.45
N TYR A 70 -18.14 8.92 1.59
CA TYR A 70 -19.23 8.45 0.71
C TYR A 70 -19.90 7.23 1.34
N TYR A 71 -21.22 7.14 1.21
CA TYR A 71 -22.01 5.98 1.63
C TYR A 71 -22.60 5.30 0.40
N ILE A 72 -22.16 4.07 0.13
CA ILE A 72 -22.49 3.33 -1.09
C ILE A 72 -23.26 2.07 -0.73
N LYS A 73 -24.29 1.74 -1.51
CA LYS A 73 -25.15 0.56 -1.28
C LYS A 73 -24.73 -0.61 -2.18
N TYR A 74 -24.44 -1.74 -1.56
CA TYR A 74 -24.19 -3.03 -2.20
C TYR A 74 -25.42 -3.92 -2.08
N TYR A 75 -25.94 -4.40 -3.20
CA TYR A 75 -27.15 -5.23 -3.21
C TYR A 75 -26.80 -6.71 -3.18
N ILE A 76 -27.59 -7.50 -2.46
CA ILE A 76 -27.45 -8.96 -2.42
C ILE A 76 -28.25 -9.55 -3.58
N LYS A 77 -27.57 -10.24 -4.51
CA LYS A 77 -28.16 -10.75 -5.77
C LYS A 77 -29.27 -11.78 -5.55
N ASP A 78 -29.17 -12.60 -4.50
CA ASP A 78 -30.10 -13.69 -4.19
C ASP A 78 -31.23 -13.33 -3.20
N SER A 79 -31.35 -12.05 -2.80
CA SER A 79 -32.39 -11.68 -1.84
C SER A 79 -33.71 -11.36 -2.53
N LYS A 80 -34.79 -12.07 -2.16
CA LYS A 80 -36.18 -11.78 -2.58
C LYS A 80 -36.67 -10.40 -2.09
N GLN A 81 -36.04 -9.88 -1.04
CA GLN A 81 -36.17 -8.49 -0.59
C GLN A 81 -34.96 -7.71 -1.11
N LYS A 82 -35.10 -6.44 -1.48
CA LYS A 82 -33.97 -5.58 -1.90
C LYS A 82 -33.03 -5.27 -0.70
N THR A 83 -32.41 -6.30 -0.13
CA THR A 83 -31.49 -6.21 1.00
C THR A 83 -30.16 -5.66 0.49
N PHE A 84 -29.69 -4.58 1.12
CA PHE A 84 -28.45 -3.92 0.77
C PHE A 84 -27.55 -3.71 1.99
N LEU A 85 -26.24 -3.65 1.76
CA LEU A 85 -25.23 -3.23 2.72
C LEU A 85 -24.78 -1.82 2.39
N THR A 86 -24.69 -0.96 3.40
CA THR A 86 -24.13 0.39 3.23
C THR A 86 -22.66 0.37 3.64
N ILE A 87 -21.77 0.74 2.72
CA ILE A 87 -20.33 0.86 2.95
C ILE A 87 -19.94 2.34 2.98
N ALA A 88 -19.15 2.72 3.97
CA ALA A 88 -18.57 4.05 4.05
C ALA A 88 -17.12 4.00 3.53
N THR A 89 -16.80 4.79 2.50
CA THR A 89 -15.43 4.90 1.94
C THR A 89 -15.10 6.34 1.58
N THR A 90 -13.82 6.72 1.70
CA THR A 90 -13.29 7.98 1.18
C THR A 90 -12.82 7.86 -0.26
N ARG A 91 -12.75 6.64 -0.80
CA ARG A 91 -12.18 6.30 -2.12
C ARG A 91 -13.18 5.55 -2.98
N PRO A 92 -14.24 6.21 -3.49
CA PRO A 92 -15.27 5.56 -4.29
C PRO A 92 -14.73 4.93 -5.58
N GLU A 93 -13.60 5.39 -6.11
CA GLU A 93 -12.96 4.84 -7.29
C GLU A 93 -12.41 3.41 -7.09
N THR A 94 -12.10 3.04 -5.84
CA THR A 94 -11.60 1.68 -5.52
C THR A 94 -12.68 0.61 -5.56
N LEU A 95 -13.95 1.02 -5.63
CA LEU A 95 -15.12 0.13 -5.67
C LEU A 95 -15.02 -0.91 -6.80
N LEU A 96 -14.50 -0.52 -7.98
CA LEU A 96 -14.36 -1.42 -9.13
C LEU A 96 -13.33 -2.54 -8.89
N GLY A 97 -12.43 -2.37 -7.92
CA GLY A 97 -11.48 -3.38 -7.48
C GLY A 97 -11.94 -4.19 -6.27
N ASP A 98 -13.13 -3.93 -5.73
CA ASP A 98 -13.63 -4.62 -4.55
C ASP A 98 -13.95 -6.09 -4.88
N THR A 99 -13.32 -7.01 -4.16
CA THR A 99 -13.52 -8.45 -4.31
C THR A 99 -14.42 -9.04 -3.22
N ALA A 100 -14.48 -8.41 -2.05
CA ALA A 100 -15.25 -8.86 -0.91
C ALA A 100 -15.59 -7.69 0.02
N VAL A 101 -16.61 -7.90 0.85
CA VAL A 101 -16.98 -6.98 1.94
C VAL A 101 -16.66 -7.66 3.27
N ALA A 102 -15.82 -7.03 4.08
CA ALA A 102 -15.49 -7.52 5.40
C ALA A 102 -16.51 -7.02 6.44
N VAL A 103 -17.02 -7.93 7.27
CA VAL A 103 -17.91 -7.61 8.39
C VAL A 103 -17.33 -8.16 9.69
N ASN A 104 -17.53 -7.44 10.79
CA ASN A 104 -17.09 -7.91 12.10
C ASN A 104 -17.96 -9.12 12.54
N PRO A 105 -17.39 -10.29 12.85
CA PRO A 105 -18.16 -11.49 13.21
C PRO A 105 -18.97 -11.34 14.50
N LYS A 106 -18.59 -10.41 15.39
CA LYS A 106 -19.32 -10.15 16.65
C LYS A 106 -20.51 -9.21 16.47
N ASP A 107 -20.64 -8.55 15.32
CA ASP A 107 -21.74 -7.62 15.07
C ASP A 107 -23.04 -8.38 14.78
N LYS A 108 -24.01 -8.27 15.69
CA LYS A 108 -25.32 -8.93 15.59
C LYS A 108 -26.11 -8.46 14.37
N ARG A 109 -25.90 -7.22 13.89
CA ARG A 109 -26.66 -6.61 12.78
C ARG A 109 -26.46 -7.35 11.46
N TYR A 110 -25.26 -7.90 11.24
CA TYR A 110 -24.86 -8.50 9.96
C TYR A 110 -24.75 -10.03 10.00
N LYS A 111 -25.16 -10.67 11.10
CA LYS A 111 -25.08 -12.13 11.24
C LYS A 111 -25.83 -12.89 10.14
N ILE A 112 -26.93 -12.33 9.65
CA ILE A 112 -27.78 -12.92 8.61
C ILE A 112 -27.09 -12.88 7.23
N ILE A 113 -26.09 -12.02 7.05
CA ILE A 113 -25.43 -11.72 5.77
C ILE A 113 -24.04 -12.38 5.68
N LEU A 114 -23.56 -12.99 6.78
CA LEU A 114 -22.30 -13.73 6.82
C LEU A 114 -22.34 -14.91 5.85
N GLY A 115 -21.38 -14.95 4.91
CA GLY A 115 -21.22 -16.05 3.96
C GLY A 115 -22.01 -15.91 2.65
N ILE A 116 -22.71 -14.79 2.43
CA ILE A 116 -23.37 -14.51 1.16
C ILE A 116 -22.32 -14.25 0.08
N LYS A 117 -22.38 -15.03 -1.02
CA LYS A 117 -21.37 -15.06 -2.08
C LYS A 117 -21.63 -14.11 -3.25
N SER A 118 -22.82 -13.51 -3.33
CA SER A 118 -23.26 -12.75 -4.50
C SER A 118 -23.67 -11.32 -4.10
N LEU A 119 -22.72 -10.40 -4.19
CA LEU A 119 -22.96 -8.96 -4.05
C LEU A 119 -22.88 -8.33 -5.45
N SER A 120 -23.85 -7.49 -5.79
CA SER A 120 -23.84 -6.69 -7.01
C SER A 120 -23.75 -5.21 -6.66
N GLN A 121 -22.76 -4.54 -7.23
CA GLN A 121 -22.74 -3.09 -7.33
C GLN A 121 -23.79 -2.71 -8.39
N LEU A 122 -24.75 -1.84 -8.06
CA LEU A 122 -25.62 -1.25 -9.09
C LEU A 122 -24.81 -0.23 -9.89
N LEU A 123 -23.94 -0.73 -10.77
CA LEU A 123 -23.58 -0.04 -12.01
C LEU A 123 -24.48 -0.65 -13.07
N THR A 124 -25.78 -0.34 -13.04
CA THR A 124 -26.64 -0.60 -14.19
C THR A 124 -26.11 0.26 -15.33
N GLU A 125 -25.27 -0.33 -16.17
CA GLU A 125 -25.15 0.08 -17.56
C GLU A 125 -26.56 0.06 -18.15
N LYS A 126 -27.01 1.25 -18.56
CA LYS A 126 -28.04 1.40 -19.58
C LYS A 126 -27.35 1.95 -20.81
#